data_AF-A0A6A3X6Y0-F1
#
_entry.id   AF-A0A6A3X6Y0-F1
#
_cell.length_a   1.000
_cell.length_b   1.000
_cell.length_c   1.000
_cell.angle_alpha   90.00
_cell.angle_beta   90.00
_cell.angle_gamma   90.00
#
_symmetry.space_group_name_H-M   'P 1'
#
loop_
_entity.id
_entity.type
_entity.pdbx_description
1 polymer ?
#
loop_
_entity_poly.entity_id
_entity_poly.type
_entity_poly.pdbx_seq_one_letter_code
_entity_poly.pdbx_strand_id
1 'polypeptide(L)'
;MLYSGDYGPTDEVLDKAESSLELFFFFMPRRLWLKIACESNRYYDQHLNERVDRMYEKKVAQDADVTRDSVLLAEMKQHKNIKAKDVLHCIGLLIARMLCPHKHCFADHWAKEGVGAVPKGTFGRYMSKARFGRIMQNLHFTDNTDAKAETDRAWKVRSVVDALQETFARGYNVLPVLAFDEAMIPSRSRNNVTRQFMKDNPHKWGTKVFMTCCADTAYCLRLEMYCGTEQHADELGGASPTEFSAIRDYHGWMGGVDIHDQLRLQRYSLQQSVRCRKFYKTVFLGLVDMAMVNAFIVYREYKKQQGEPAPDHAEFLQELQAQLLQVTSADLIDESPQPAPSNPSGQGPSRHKLVEFPEWVQIREGVRKRPQHQCKVCSIRKKKVGERRATRFYCETCSEGNRRVYLCDRIRPEHYPDNRLKCHQIWHDMWKNGEERPPPRVGRDIQMRALGKKRRGSRVQDAGSGEAPEHEDEAKQAEQEDEEAEQEEEAEQEDEKEDEDAEQQQEESEHKEEDEEEEVDDTAELEEGVAAAGALTEETEE
;
A
#
# COMPACT_ATOMS: atom_id res chain seq x y z
N MET A 1 4.34 -40.17 17.64
CA MET A 1 4.03 -39.05 16.72
C MET A 1 2.83 -39.47 15.89
N LEU A 2 1.73 -38.71 15.93
CA LEU A 2 0.48 -38.99 15.20
C LEU A 2 0.51 -38.50 13.74
N TYR A 3 1.53 -37.71 13.37
CA TYR A 3 1.78 -37.23 12.02
C TYR A 3 3.26 -37.48 11.67
N SER A 4 3.51 -37.96 10.46
CA SER A 4 4.83 -38.29 9.92
C SER A 4 5.10 -37.63 8.57
N GLY A 5 4.31 -36.60 8.21
CA GLY A 5 4.51 -35.84 6.98
C GLY A 5 5.62 -34.80 7.17
N ASP A 6 6.25 -34.43 6.05
CA ASP A 6 7.20 -33.34 6.01
C ASP A 6 6.49 -32.01 6.32
N TYR A 7 7.18 -31.11 7.01
CA TYR A 7 6.69 -29.81 7.42
C TYR A 7 7.77 -28.75 7.24
N GLY A 8 7.37 -27.49 7.16
CA GLY A 8 8.31 -26.39 6.92
C GLY A 8 7.78 -25.38 5.90
N PRO A 9 8.63 -24.41 5.48
CA PRO A 9 8.28 -23.51 4.40
C PRO A 9 7.89 -24.28 3.13
N THR A 10 6.88 -23.81 2.41
CA THR A 10 6.48 -24.40 1.12
C THR A 10 7.53 -24.15 0.04
N ASP A 11 7.59 -25.00 -0.98
CA ASP A 11 8.47 -24.80 -2.16
C ASP A 11 8.25 -23.41 -2.79
N GLU A 12 7.01 -22.93 -2.87
CA GLU A 12 6.67 -21.61 -3.45
C GLU A 12 7.39 -20.45 -2.74
N VAL A 13 7.51 -20.49 -1.42
CA VAL A 13 8.21 -19.44 -0.66
C VAL A 13 9.72 -19.68 -0.64
N LEU A 14 10.18 -20.93 -0.67
CA LEU A 14 11.60 -21.27 -0.74
C LEU A 14 12.21 -20.82 -2.07
N ASP A 15 11.46 -20.88 -3.17
CA ASP A 15 11.87 -20.32 -4.47
C ASP A 15 12.15 -18.81 -4.42
N LYS A 16 11.66 -18.11 -3.39
CA LYS A 16 11.89 -16.68 -3.15
C LYS A 16 12.98 -16.40 -2.11
N ALA A 17 13.47 -17.43 -1.41
CA ALA A 17 14.29 -17.28 -0.23
C ALA A 17 15.72 -16.78 -0.48
N GLU A 18 16.17 -16.72 -1.74
CA GLU A 18 17.45 -16.09 -2.08
C GLU A 18 17.44 -14.56 -1.97
N SER A 19 16.26 -13.92 -2.00
CA SER A 19 16.14 -12.46 -1.89
C SER A 19 15.23 -12.06 -0.74
N SER A 20 15.80 -11.29 0.20
CA SER A 20 15.07 -10.70 1.33
C SER A 20 13.84 -9.89 0.87
N LEU A 21 13.96 -9.15 -0.24
CA LEU A 21 12.86 -8.39 -0.85
C LEU A 21 11.79 -9.29 -1.49
N GLU A 22 12.17 -10.36 -2.18
CA GLU A 22 11.18 -11.27 -2.77
C GLU A 22 10.42 -12.06 -1.69
N LEU A 23 11.08 -12.46 -0.60
CA LEU A 23 10.41 -13.02 0.58
C LEU A 23 9.44 -12.01 1.21
N PHE A 24 9.87 -10.76 1.36
CA PHE A 24 8.98 -9.70 1.85
C PHE A 24 7.76 -9.52 0.94
N PHE A 25 7.94 -9.54 -0.38
CA PHE A 25 6.83 -9.46 -1.34
C PHE A 25 6.00 -10.74 -1.43
N PHE A 26 6.49 -11.90 -1.00
CA PHE A 26 5.66 -13.08 -0.83
C PHE A 26 4.61 -12.83 0.27
N PHE A 27 5.03 -12.29 1.41
CA PHE A 27 4.16 -12.03 2.56
C PHE A 27 3.31 -10.76 2.41
N MET A 28 3.86 -9.71 1.81
CA MET A 28 3.17 -8.46 1.50
C MET A 28 3.20 -8.22 -0.01
N PRO A 29 2.26 -8.80 -0.77
CA PRO A 29 2.28 -8.81 -2.24
C PRO A 29 2.36 -7.42 -2.86
N ARG A 30 2.99 -7.32 -4.03
CA ARG A 30 3.10 -6.08 -4.83
C ARG A 30 1.72 -5.40 -5.02
N ARG A 31 0.67 -6.21 -5.22
CA ARG A 31 -0.72 -5.76 -5.35
C ARG A 31 -1.25 -5.07 -4.10
N LEU A 32 -0.85 -5.53 -2.90
CA LEU A 32 -1.19 -4.87 -1.64
C LEU A 32 -0.61 -3.45 -1.61
N TRP A 33 0.67 -3.28 -1.93
CA TRP A 33 1.30 -1.95 -1.96
C TRP A 33 0.71 -1.01 -3.00
N LEU A 34 0.30 -1.54 -4.17
CA LEU A 34 -0.45 -0.78 -5.17
C LEU A 34 -1.80 -0.32 -4.62
N LYS A 35 -2.53 -1.19 -3.91
CA LYS A 35 -3.79 -0.85 -3.24
C LYS A 35 -3.58 0.22 -2.18
N ILE A 36 -2.59 0.05 -1.29
CA ILE A 36 -2.25 1.03 -0.24
C ILE A 36 -1.98 2.41 -0.85
N ALA A 37 -1.22 2.48 -1.95
CA ALA A 37 -0.98 3.74 -2.63
C ALA A 37 -2.28 4.35 -3.20
N CYS A 38 -3.15 3.54 -3.81
CA CYS A 38 -4.46 4.01 -4.27
C CYS A 38 -5.32 4.55 -3.12
N GLU A 39 -5.44 3.81 -2.02
CA GLU A 39 -6.27 4.22 -0.88
C GLU A 39 -5.67 5.43 -0.15
N SER A 40 -4.35 5.57 -0.09
CA SER A 40 -3.70 6.77 0.47
C SER A 40 -3.99 8.04 -0.36
N ASN A 41 -4.03 7.95 -1.69
CA ASN A 41 -4.43 9.07 -2.53
C ASN A 41 -5.94 9.35 -2.41
N ARG A 42 -6.77 8.31 -2.34
CA ARG A 42 -8.22 8.47 -2.14
C ARG A 42 -8.50 9.17 -0.81
N TYR A 43 -7.82 8.75 0.23
CA TYR A 43 -7.91 9.35 1.56
C TYR A 43 -7.54 10.84 1.54
N TYR A 44 -6.47 11.21 0.82
CA TYR A 44 -6.14 12.62 0.59
C TYR A 44 -7.28 13.37 -0.09
N ASP A 45 -7.86 12.83 -1.17
CA ASP A 45 -8.94 13.48 -1.91
C ASP A 45 -10.21 13.63 -1.06
N GLN A 46 -10.52 12.64 -0.21
CA GLN A 46 -11.67 12.64 0.70
C GLN A 46 -11.58 13.79 1.73
N HIS A 47 -10.39 14.04 2.28
CA HIS A 47 -10.18 15.03 3.36
C HIS A 47 -9.62 16.37 2.85
N LEU A 48 -9.48 16.54 1.53
CA LEU A 48 -8.87 17.73 0.94
C LEU A 48 -9.63 19.02 1.30
N ASN A 49 -10.97 18.98 1.24
CA ASN A 49 -11.78 20.16 1.51
C ASN A 49 -11.65 20.59 2.98
N GLU A 50 -11.85 19.67 3.92
CA GLU A 50 -11.74 19.93 5.36
C GLU A 50 -10.34 20.43 5.73
N ARG A 51 -9.30 19.85 5.13
CA ARG A 51 -7.93 20.33 5.32
C ARG A 51 -7.75 21.77 4.83
N VAL A 52 -8.26 22.08 3.65
CA VAL A 52 -8.20 23.42 3.07
C VAL A 52 -8.99 24.42 3.90
N ASP A 53 -10.14 24.02 4.46
CA ASP A 53 -10.94 24.85 5.35
C ASP A 53 -10.12 25.25 6.59
N ARG A 54 -9.47 24.28 7.25
CA ARG A 54 -8.59 24.56 8.42
C ARG A 54 -7.40 25.45 8.06
N MET A 55 -6.68 25.13 6.97
CA MET A 55 -5.57 25.96 6.50
C MET A 55 -6.04 27.38 6.16
N TYR A 56 -7.23 27.52 5.58
CA TYR A 56 -7.81 28.82 5.26
C TYR A 56 -8.14 29.62 6.51
N GLU A 57 -8.79 29.00 7.50
CA GLU A 57 -9.11 29.63 8.79
C GLU A 57 -7.85 30.13 9.51
N LYS A 58 -6.76 29.36 9.46
CA LYS A 58 -5.47 29.77 10.05
C LYS A 58 -4.81 30.91 9.28
N LYS A 59 -4.83 30.85 7.94
CA LYS A 59 -4.20 31.88 7.09
C LYS A 59 -4.97 33.18 7.08
N VAL A 60 -6.31 33.15 7.07
CA VAL A 60 -7.13 34.37 7.09
C VAL A 60 -6.99 35.14 8.41
N ALA A 61 -6.66 34.45 9.50
CA ALA A 61 -6.34 35.09 10.79
C ALA A 61 -5.02 35.89 10.74
N GLN A 62 -4.12 35.59 9.79
CA GLN A 62 -2.83 36.24 9.62
C GLN A 62 -2.84 37.24 8.45
N ASP A 63 -3.54 36.91 7.36
CA ASP A 63 -3.65 37.70 6.14
C ASP A 63 -5.09 37.67 5.60
N ALA A 64 -5.79 38.80 5.72
CA ALA A 64 -7.20 38.94 5.37
C ALA A 64 -7.48 38.86 3.86
N ASP A 65 -6.46 39.00 2.99
CA ASP A 65 -6.62 38.94 1.54
C ASP A 65 -6.50 37.51 0.98
N VAL A 66 -6.10 36.53 1.80
CA VAL A 66 -6.04 35.12 1.41
C VAL A 66 -7.45 34.62 1.10
N THR A 67 -7.59 33.87 0.00
CA THR A 67 -8.85 33.24 -0.37
C THR A 67 -8.75 31.73 -0.22
N ARG A 68 -9.86 31.06 0.14
CA ARG A 68 -9.93 29.60 0.22
C ARG A 68 -9.47 28.92 -1.07
N ASP A 69 -9.86 29.45 -2.23
CA ASP A 69 -9.44 28.92 -3.53
C ASP A 69 -7.93 29.01 -3.74
N SER A 70 -7.28 30.07 -3.27
CA SER A 70 -5.82 30.20 -3.34
C SER A 70 -5.11 29.15 -2.48
N VAL A 71 -5.65 28.84 -1.29
CA VAL A 71 -5.16 27.79 -0.40
C VAL A 71 -5.34 26.41 -1.03
N LEU A 72 -6.52 26.13 -1.60
CA LEU A 72 -6.81 24.90 -2.33
C LEU A 72 -5.81 24.68 -3.47
N LEU A 73 -5.59 25.70 -4.30
CA LEU A 73 -4.65 25.61 -5.43
C LEU A 73 -3.21 25.37 -4.96
N ALA A 74 -2.79 25.97 -3.85
CA ALA A 74 -1.48 25.73 -3.25
C ALA A 74 -1.33 24.30 -2.74
N GLU A 75 -2.32 23.81 -1.98
CA GLU A 75 -2.35 22.46 -1.43
C GLU A 75 -2.34 21.39 -2.54
N MET A 76 -3.17 21.56 -3.57
CA MET A 76 -3.19 20.67 -4.75
C MET A 76 -1.87 20.70 -5.54
N LYS A 77 -1.16 21.83 -5.55
CA LYS A 77 0.14 21.97 -6.23
C LYS A 77 1.25 21.28 -5.44
N GLN A 78 1.20 21.33 -4.12
CA GLN A 78 2.15 20.67 -3.22
C GLN A 78 1.93 19.14 -3.20
N HIS A 79 0.68 18.69 -3.20
CA HIS A 79 0.38 17.26 -3.20
C HIS A 79 0.79 16.58 -4.50
N LYS A 80 1.79 15.69 -4.39
CA LYS A 80 2.16 14.78 -5.47
C LYS A 80 1.54 13.42 -5.20
N ASN A 81 0.92 12.83 -6.21
CA ASN A 81 0.35 11.49 -6.13
C ASN A 81 1.33 10.48 -5.50
N ILE A 82 0.86 9.77 -4.48
CA ILE A 82 1.61 8.77 -3.72
C ILE A 82 1.68 7.47 -4.54
N LYS A 83 2.89 7.01 -4.85
CA LYS A 83 3.08 5.72 -5.54
C LYS A 83 3.44 4.64 -4.54
N ALA A 84 3.14 3.39 -4.90
CA ALA A 84 3.50 2.22 -4.08
C ALA A 84 5.01 2.15 -3.76
N LYS A 85 5.88 2.51 -4.72
CA LYS A 85 7.32 2.61 -4.48
C LYS A 85 7.67 3.64 -3.40
N ASP A 86 6.91 4.73 -3.31
CA ASP A 86 7.18 5.80 -2.35
C ASP A 86 6.85 5.30 -0.93
N VAL A 87 5.73 4.56 -0.78
CA VAL A 87 5.38 3.90 0.49
C VAL A 87 6.45 2.88 0.89
N LEU A 88 6.91 2.04 -0.04
CA LEU A 88 7.98 1.07 0.21
C LEU A 88 9.30 1.74 0.59
N HIS A 89 9.62 2.90 -0.01
CA HIS A 89 10.78 3.70 0.39
C HIS A 89 10.62 4.23 1.81
N CYS A 90 9.43 4.67 2.22
CA CYS A 90 9.15 5.02 3.62
C CYS A 90 9.39 3.84 4.56
N ILE A 91 8.92 2.62 4.22
CA ILE A 91 9.19 1.41 5.01
C ILE A 91 10.69 1.12 5.10
N GLY A 92 11.43 1.19 3.99
CA GLY A 92 12.88 1.03 3.97
C GLY A 92 13.60 2.03 4.89
N LEU A 93 13.19 3.31 4.86
CA LEU A 93 13.71 4.34 5.77
C LEU A 93 13.36 4.05 7.24
N LEU A 94 12.17 3.54 7.55
CA LEU A 94 11.80 3.14 8.90
C LEU A 94 12.61 1.94 9.40
N ILE A 95 12.90 0.96 8.54
CA ILE A 95 13.82 -0.16 8.87
C ILE A 95 15.23 0.40 9.15
N ALA A 96 15.73 1.33 8.32
CA ALA A 96 17.02 1.97 8.54
C ALA A 96 17.08 2.75 9.87
N ARG A 97 15.99 3.46 10.22
CA ARG A 97 15.85 4.14 11.53
C ARG A 97 15.86 3.15 12.68
N MET A 98 15.17 2.03 12.55
CA MET A 98 15.13 0.97 13.55
C MET A 98 16.53 0.35 13.77
N LEU A 99 17.30 0.15 12.69
CA LEU A 99 18.66 -0.39 12.76
C LEU A 99 19.67 0.63 13.33
N CYS A 100 19.52 1.92 13.02
CA CYS A 100 20.43 2.98 13.45
C CYS A 100 19.64 4.21 13.96
N PRO A 101 19.10 4.16 15.20
CA PRO A 101 18.21 5.20 15.68
C PRO A 101 18.94 6.48 16.06
N HIS A 102 18.47 7.62 15.52
CA HIS A 102 18.81 8.93 16.06
C HIS A 102 17.87 9.24 17.24
N LYS A 103 18.41 9.15 18.46
CA LYS A 103 17.62 9.22 19.71
C LYS A 103 17.13 10.63 20.08
N HIS A 104 17.78 11.66 19.54
CA HIS A 104 17.45 13.05 19.86
C HIS A 104 16.19 13.49 19.11
N CYS A 105 16.25 13.53 17.77
CA CYS A 105 15.08 13.81 16.95
C CYS A 105 14.99 12.87 15.74
N PHE A 106 13.76 12.57 15.30
CA PHE A 106 13.56 11.82 14.05
C PHE A 106 14.00 12.61 12.82
N ALA A 107 13.87 13.94 12.86
CA ALA A 107 14.34 14.84 11.81
C ALA A 107 15.85 14.74 11.55
N ASP A 108 16.65 14.35 12.55
CA ASP A 108 18.11 14.26 12.45
C ASP A 108 18.56 13.28 11.34
N HIS A 109 17.70 12.34 10.96
CA HIS A 109 17.97 11.45 9.82
C HIS A 109 18.04 12.19 8.47
N TRP A 110 17.51 13.41 8.39
CA TRP A 110 17.59 14.33 7.24
C TRP A 110 18.58 15.47 7.43
N ALA A 111 19.28 15.56 8.57
CA ALA A 111 20.26 16.61 8.83
C ALA A 111 21.32 16.68 7.71
N LYS A 112 21.53 17.89 7.14
CA LYS A 112 22.50 18.09 6.05
C LYS A 112 23.95 18.02 6.56
N GLU A 113 24.16 18.38 7.83
CA GLU A 113 25.47 18.46 8.48
C GLU A 113 25.58 17.55 9.69
N GLY A 114 26.81 17.22 10.07
CA GLY A 114 27.10 16.46 11.28
C GLY A 114 27.48 17.40 12.42
N VAL A 115 27.16 17.02 13.65
CA VAL A 115 27.51 17.80 14.86
C VAL A 115 28.60 17.05 15.63
N GLY A 116 29.84 17.49 15.48
CA GLY A 116 31.00 16.82 16.08
C GLY A 116 31.16 15.37 15.59
N ALA A 117 31.01 14.40 16.49
CA ALA A 117 31.05 12.97 16.16
C ALA A 117 29.69 12.38 15.74
N VAL A 118 28.60 13.16 15.80
CA VAL A 118 27.29 12.74 15.31
C VAL A 118 27.28 12.91 13.78
N PRO A 119 27.09 11.84 13.00
CA PRO A 119 27.12 11.92 11.55
C PRO A 119 25.90 12.67 11.01
N LYS A 120 26.06 13.29 9.83
CA LYS A 120 24.93 13.85 9.09
C LYS A 120 23.89 12.78 8.72
N GLY A 121 22.66 13.22 8.51
CA GLY A 121 21.57 12.40 8.02
C GLY A 121 21.83 11.82 6.63
N THR A 122 21.19 10.67 6.36
CA THR A 122 21.29 9.97 5.07
C THR A 122 19.96 9.87 4.33
N PHE A 123 18.84 10.16 4.98
CA PHE A 123 17.51 9.92 4.41
C PHE A 123 17.21 10.83 3.23
N GLY A 124 17.72 12.07 3.27
CA GLY A 124 17.60 13.04 2.17
C GLY A 124 18.14 12.56 0.83
N ARG A 125 19.01 11.54 0.80
CA ARG A 125 19.50 10.91 -0.44
C ARG A 125 18.44 10.07 -1.15
N TYR A 126 17.45 9.59 -0.40
CA TYR A 126 16.40 8.69 -0.89
C TYR A 126 15.05 9.40 -1.00
N MET A 127 14.72 10.24 -0.03
CA MET A 127 13.45 10.97 0.02
C MET A 127 13.60 12.25 0.85
N SER A 128 13.01 13.36 0.41
CA SER A 128 12.96 14.58 1.23
C SER A 128 12.06 14.39 2.46
N LYS A 129 12.35 15.11 3.54
CA LYS A 129 11.57 15.07 4.78
C LYS A 129 10.10 15.43 4.53
N ALA A 130 9.84 16.52 3.82
CA ALA A 130 8.49 16.93 3.44
C ALA A 130 7.74 15.85 2.63
N ARG A 131 8.43 15.16 1.70
CA ARG A 131 7.79 14.06 0.96
C ARG A 131 7.47 12.88 1.86
N PHE A 132 8.36 12.52 2.78
CA PHE A 132 8.13 11.46 3.76
C PHE A 132 6.93 11.80 4.67
N GLY A 133 6.93 13.01 5.25
CA GLY A 133 5.84 13.52 6.09
C GLY A 133 4.50 13.44 5.34
N ARG A 134 4.44 13.99 4.14
CA ARG A 134 3.22 13.97 3.30
C ARG A 134 2.70 12.57 3.00
N ILE A 135 3.58 11.60 2.76
CA ILE A 135 3.18 10.20 2.54
C ILE A 135 2.64 9.59 3.84
N MET A 136 3.35 9.77 4.96
CA MET A 136 2.94 9.24 6.27
C MET A 136 1.65 9.89 6.79
N GLN A 137 1.44 11.18 6.53
CA GLN A 137 0.22 11.93 6.86
C GLN A 137 -1.00 11.30 6.18
N ASN A 138 -0.90 11.00 4.88
CA ASN A 138 -2.00 10.49 4.07
C ASN A 138 -1.99 8.96 3.90
N LEU A 139 -1.15 8.24 4.67
CA LEU A 139 -1.05 6.79 4.57
C LEU A 139 -2.35 6.13 5.02
N HIS A 140 -2.99 5.40 4.11
CA HIS A 140 -4.26 4.73 4.33
C HIS A 140 -4.37 3.42 3.55
N PHE A 141 -5.22 2.50 4.02
CA PHE A 141 -5.18 1.08 3.58
C PHE A 141 -6.51 0.56 3.01
N THR A 142 -7.64 1.16 3.38
CA THR A 142 -9.00 0.77 2.98
C THR A 142 -9.82 1.98 2.56
N ASP A 143 -10.94 1.77 1.87
CA ASP A 143 -11.82 2.86 1.47
C ASP A 143 -12.76 3.23 2.62
N ASN A 144 -12.68 4.47 3.12
CA ASN A 144 -13.54 4.94 4.20
C ASN A 144 -15.02 5.09 3.78
N THR A 145 -15.34 5.05 2.48
CA THR A 145 -16.72 5.19 1.98
C THR A 145 -17.45 3.86 1.79
N ASP A 146 -16.79 2.74 2.10
CA ASP A 146 -17.40 1.42 2.04
C ASP A 146 -18.34 1.23 3.25
N ALA A 147 -19.52 0.67 3.04
CA ALA A 147 -20.49 0.40 4.12
C ALA A 147 -19.91 -0.49 5.23
N LYS A 148 -18.89 -1.30 4.94
CA LYS A 148 -18.21 -2.10 5.96
C LYS A 148 -17.41 -1.27 6.95
N ALA A 149 -17.09 -0.02 6.63
CA ALA A 149 -16.37 0.89 7.54
C ALA A 149 -17.13 1.11 8.85
N GLU A 150 -18.45 1.10 8.80
CA GLU A 150 -19.34 1.23 9.96
C GLU A 150 -19.39 -0.06 10.79
N THR A 151 -19.40 -1.21 10.12
CA THR A 151 -19.60 -2.52 10.80
C THR A 151 -18.33 -3.21 11.28
N ASP A 152 -17.19 -3.01 10.60
CA ASP A 152 -15.94 -3.72 10.86
C ASP A 152 -14.97 -2.86 11.68
N ARG A 153 -14.82 -3.16 12.97
CA ARG A 153 -13.92 -2.42 13.88
C ARG A 153 -12.45 -2.46 13.46
N ALA A 154 -12.01 -3.43 12.66
CA ALA A 154 -10.66 -3.47 12.11
C ALA A 154 -10.59 -2.93 10.67
N TRP A 155 -11.65 -2.30 10.15
CA TRP A 155 -11.77 -1.86 8.75
C TRP A 155 -10.56 -1.06 8.28
N LYS A 156 -10.07 -0.12 9.13
CA LYS A 156 -8.93 0.75 8.79
C LYS A 156 -7.66 -0.03 8.41
N VAL A 157 -7.51 -1.30 8.82
CA VAL A 157 -6.36 -2.17 8.45
C VAL A 157 -6.77 -3.48 7.76
N ARG A 158 -8.07 -3.71 7.53
CA ARG A 158 -8.61 -4.99 7.06
C ARG A 158 -7.94 -5.52 5.79
N SER A 159 -7.69 -4.64 4.81
CA SER A 159 -7.03 -5.03 3.56
C SER A 159 -5.62 -5.61 3.74
N VAL A 160 -4.92 -5.18 4.79
CA VAL A 160 -3.58 -5.67 5.14
C VAL A 160 -3.70 -6.99 5.88
N VAL A 161 -4.64 -7.09 6.83
CA VAL A 161 -4.93 -8.31 7.59
C VAL A 161 -5.28 -9.46 6.64
N ASP A 162 -6.20 -9.25 5.71
CA ASP A 162 -6.64 -10.27 4.76
C ASP A 162 -5.47 -10.77 3.91
N ALA A 163 -4.61 -9.85 3.44
CA ALA A 163 -3.43 -10.20 2.66
C ALA A 163 -2.43 -11.03 3.48
N LEU A 164 -2.21 -10.69 4.76
CA LEU A 164 -1.33 -11.46 5.63
C LEU A 164 -1.92 -12.82 5.99
N GLN A 165 -3.21 -12.91 6.28
CA GLN A 165 -3.89 -14.20 6.55
C GLN A 165 -3.74 -15.15 5.36
N GLU A 166 -3.92 -14.65 4.13
CA GLU A 166 -3.74 -15.44 2.91
C GLU A 166 -2.27 -15.90 2.75
N THR A 167 -1.31 -14.98 2.86
CA THR A 167 0.09 -15.30 2.56
C THR A 167 0.79 -16.09 3.65
N PHE A 168 0.41 -15.91 4.93
CA PHE A 168 0.95 -16.65 6.06
C PHE A 168 0.52 -18.12 6.00
N ALA A 169 -0.74 -18.38 5.70
CA ALA A 169 -1.24 -19.74 5.52
C ALA A 169 -0.57 -20.42 4.32
N ARG A 170 -0.35 -19.68 3.23
CA ARG A 170 0.25 -20.21 2.00
C ARG A 170 1.75 -20.50 2.11
N GLY A 171 2.48 -19.81 2.99
CA GLY A 171 3.94 -19.91 3.07
C GLY A 171 4.49 -21.11 3.83
N TYR A 172 3.64 -21.93 4.46
CA TYR A 172 4.11 -22.98 5.36
C TYR A 172 3.24 -24.23 5.36
N ASN A 173 3.88 -25.39 5.18
CA ASN A 173 3.26 -26.70 5.34
C ASN A 173 3.11 -27.01 6.83
N VAL A 174 1.86 -27.20 7.26
CA VAL A 174 1.48 -27.30 8.68
C VAL A 174 2.07 -28.55 9.35
N LEU A 175 2.53 -28.36 10.59
CA LEU A 175 3.14 -29.32 11.52
C LEU A 175 2.15 -30.19 12.31
N PRO A 176 2.62 -31.25 13.02
CA PRO A 176 1.84 -31.91 14.07
C PRO A 176 1.56 -31.02 15.29
N VAL A 177 2.44 -30.05 15.59
CA VAL A 177 2.39 -29.28 16.84
C VAL A 177 2.33 -27.79 16.56
N LEU A 178 1.27 -27.18 17.08
CA LEU A 178 0.96 -25.76 16.93
C LEU A 178 0.91 -25.09 18.30
N ALA A 179 1.39 -23.85 18.33
CA ALA A 179 1.23 -22.93 19.43
C ALA A 179 0.03 -22.03 19.14
N PHE A 180 -0.92 -21.97 20.08
CA PHE A 180 -2.04 -21.03 20.02
C PHE A 180 -1.93 -20.13 21.23
N ASP A 181 -1.82 -18.82 20.98
CA ASP A 181 -1.74 -17.84 22.05
C ASP A 181 -2.14 -16.45 21.55
N GLU A 182 -2.14 -15.51 22.48
CA GLU A 182 -2.59 -14.16 22.33
C GLU A 182 -1.38 -13.23 22.28
N ALA A 183 -1.27 -12.46 21.20
CA ALA A 183 -0.25 -11.45 21.02
C ALA A 183 -0.84 -10.05 21.15
N MET A 184 0.05 -9.09 21.42
CA MET A 184 -0.30 -7.67 21.47
C MET A 184 0.41 -6.90 20.36
N ILE A 185 -0.35 -6.17 19.55
CA ILE A 185 0.16 -5.05 18.75
C ILE A 185 0.09 -3.79 19.63
N PRO A 186 1.21 -3.30 20.21
CA PRO A 186 1.15 -2.30 21.27
C PRO A 186 0.62 -0.94 20.79
N SER A 187 -0.42 -0.44 21.44
CA SER A 187 -0.98 0.88 21.16
C SER A 187 -1.58 1.47 22.42
N ARG A 188 -1.18 2.70 22.73
CA ARG A 188 -1.73 3.47 23.87
C ARG A 188 -2.76 4.51 23.44
N SER A 189 -3.03 4.63 22.14
CA SER A 189 -4.02 5.57 21.62
C SER A 189 -5.41 5.22 22.18
N ARG A 190 -6.15 6.23 22.63
CA ARG A 190 -7.51 6.05 23.15
C ARG A 190 -8.50 5.79 22.01
N ASN A 191 -8.23 6.36 20.85
CA ASN A 191 -9.03 6.30 19.63
C ASN A 191 -8.85 4.97 18.89
N ASN A 192 -8.02 4.06 19.42
CA ASN A 192 -7.96 2.69 18.91
C ASN A 192 -9.20 1.92 19.35
N VAL A 193 -10.16 1.81 18.44
CA VAL A 193 -11.42 1.07 18.64
C VAL A 193 -11.23 -0.41 18.95
N THR A 194 -10.06 -1.01 18.65
CA THR A 194 -9.74 -2.42 18.97
C THR A 194 -8.84 -2.56 20.20
N ARG A 195 -8.64 -1.48 20.97
CA ARG A 195 -7.75 -1.47 22.13
C ARG A 195 -8.27 -2.38 23.24
N GLN A 196 -7.39 -3.23 23.74
CA GLN A 196 -7.61 -4.14 24.86
C GLN A 196 -6.53 -3.94 25.92
N PHE A 197 -6.89 -4.28 27.16
CA PHE A 197 -5.96 -4.34 28.28
C PHE A 197 -5.62 -5.79 28.61
N MET A 198 -4.33 -6.15 28.59
CA MET A 198 -3.85 -7.48 28.99
C MET A 198 -2.90 -7.33 30.17
N LYS A 199 -3.35 -7.72 31.36
CA LYS A 199 -2.64 -7.48 32.63
C LYS A 199 -1.26 -8.12 32.67
N ASP A 200 -1.15 -9.33 32.14
CA ASP A 200 0.03 -10.19 32.26
C ASP A 200 0.98 -10.09 31.05
N ASN A 201 0.62 -9.29 30.04
CA ASN A 201 1.48 -9.01 28.89
C ASN A 201 2.43 -7.81 29.17
N PRO A 202 3.72 -7.86 28.79
CA PRO A 202 4.64 -6.72 28.92
C PRO A 202 4.11 -5.43 28.26
N HIS A 203 3.42 -5.57 27.13
CA HIS A 203 2.73 -4.50 26.44
C HIS A 203 1.24 -4.54 26.79
N LYS A 204 0.89 -3.95 27.94
CA LYS A 204 -0.46 -4.06 28.52
C LYS A 204 -1.61 -3.47 27.71
N TRP A 205 -1.32 -2.58 26.76
CA TRP A 205 -2.33 -1.86 25.98
C TRP A 205 -2.02 -1.98 24.49
N GLY A 206 -3.03 -2.32 23.70
CA GLY A 206 -2.89 -2.45 22.26
C GLY A 206 -4.03 -3.24 21.64
N THR A 207 -3.87 -3.59 20.37
CA THR A 207 -4.84 -4.44 19.66
C THR A 207 -4.46 -5.90 19.86
N LYS A 208 -5.38 -6.65 20.49
CA LYS A 208 -5.19 -8.09 20.77
C LYS A 208 -5.31 -8.87 19.46
N VAL A 209 -4.40 -9.81 19.26
CA VAL A 209 -4.39 -10.69 18.09
C VAL A 209 -4.25 -12.12 18.56
N PHE A 210 -5.11 -13.01 18.09
CA PHE A 210 -4.92 -14.45 18.27
C PHE A 210 -3.97 -14.96 17.20
N MET A 211 -2.93 -15.68 17.60
CA MET A 211 -1.90 -16.19 16.70
C MET A 211 -1.83 -17.71 16.78
N THR A 212 -1.70 -18.33 15.61
CA THR A 212 -1.33 -19.74 15.47
C THR A 212 0.08 -19.80 14.91
N CYS A 213 1.03 -20.24 15.72
CA CYS A 213 2.43 -20.35 15.34
C CYS A 213 2.91 -21.79 15.29
N CYS A 214 3.91 -22.04 14.46
CA CYS A 214 4.72 -23.24 14.50
C CYS A 214 5.50 -23.26 15.83
N ALA A 215 5.36 -24.32 16.60
CA ALA A 215 6.02 -24.42 17.90
C ALA A 215 7.55 -24.59 17.80
N ASP A 216 8.07 -25.10 16.68
CA ASP A 216 9.51 -25.30 16.43
C ASP A 216 10.21 -24.05 15.90
N THR A 217 9.67 -23.45 14.84
CA THR A 217 10.30 -22.36 14.09
C THR A 217 9.79 -20.98 14.48
N ALA A 218 8.72 -20.94 15.28
CA ALA A 218 7.93 -19.75 15.61
C ALA A 218 7.17 -19.13 14.44
N TYR A 219 7.17 -19.75 13.25
CA TYR A 219 6.48 -19.20 12.07
C TYR A 219 4.99 -18.96 12.34
N CYS A 220 4.47 -17.76 12.09
CA CYS A 220 3.05 -17.46 12.27
C CYS A 220 2.25 -17.93 11.04
N LEU A 221 1.36 -18.91 11.22
CA LEU A 221 0.51 -19.45 10.15
C LEU A 221 -0.79 -18.66 9.97
N ARG A 222 -1.38 -18.21 11.09
CA ARG A 222 -2.64 -17.47 11.09
C ARG A 222 -2.61 -16.43 12.19
N LEU A 223 -3.14 -15.25 11.88
CA LEU A 223 -3.38 -14.18 12.83
C LEU A 223 -4.85 -13.76 12.71
N GLU A 224 -5.46 -13.39 13.82
CA GLU A 224 -6.84 -12.92 13.85
C GLU A 224 -6.98 -11.76 14.83
N MET A 225 -7.43 -10.61 14.34
CA MET A 225 -7.58 -9.41 15.15
C MET A 225 -8.84 -9.50 15.98
N TYR A 226 -8.69 -9.37 17.29
CA TYR A 226 -9.83 -9.32 18.19
C TYR A 226 -10.56 -7.98 18.04
N CYS A 227 -11.84 -8.05 17.70
CA CYS A 227 -12.69 -6.89 17.44
C CYS A 227 -13.79 -6.71 18.50
N GLY A 228 -13.62 -7.27 19.69
CA GLY A 228 -14.64 -7.22 20.75
C GLY A 228 -15.55 -8.46 20.78
N THR A 229 -16.44 -8.51 21.76
CA THR A 229 -17.26 -9.69 22.08
C THR A 229 -18.41 -9.93 21.12
N GLU A 230 -19.01 -8.87 20.54
CA GLU A 230 -20.20 -8.97 19.69
C GLU A 230 -19.93 -9.64 18.33
N GLN A 231 -18.73 -9.48 17.77
CA GLN A 231 -18.36 -10.11 16.50
C GLN A 231 -17.95 -11.59 16.63
N HIS A 232 -17.74 -12.10 17.85
CA HIS A 232 -17.33 -13.49 18.12
C HIS A 232 -18.39 -14.29 18.92
N ALA A 233 -19.63 -13.80 19.01
CA ALA A 233 -20.71 -14.45 19.77
C ALA A 233 -20.99 -15.90 19.32
N ASP A 234 -20.76 -16.20 18.03
CA ASP A 234 -21.03 -17.52 17.44
C ASP A 234 -19.92 -18.57 17.69
N GLU A 235 -18.73 -18.16 18.15
CA GLU A 235 -17.55 -19.05 18.27
C GLU A 235 -17.29 -19.58 19.69
N LEU A 236 -17.99 -19.06 20.70
CA LEU A 236 -17.79 -19.42 22.12
C LEU A 236 -18.58 -20.67 22.53
N GLY A 237 -18.36 -21.77 21.82
CA GLY A 237 -18.99 -23.08 22.09
C GLY A 237 -18.11 -24.05 22.88
N GLY A 238 -18.25 -24.06 24.22
CA GLY A 238 -18.11 -25.28 25.03
C GLY A 238 -16.81 -25.47 25.83
N ALA A 239 -16.93 -25.54 27.16
CA ALA A 239 -15.87 -25.98 28.07
C ALA A 239 -15.61 -27.49 27.94
N SER A 240 -14.35 -27.89 27.73
CA SER A 240 -13.92 -29.30 27.77
C SER A 240 -13.23 -29.61 29.11
N PRO A 241 -13.62 -30.68 29.82
CA PRO A 241 -12.98 -31.10 31.06
C PRO A 241 -12.00 -32.24 30.80
N THR A 242 -10.71 -31.94 30.66
CA THR A 242 -9.66 -32.96 30.87
C THR A 242 -8.42 -32.32 31.47
N GLU A 243 -8.17 -32.62 32.73
CA GLU A 243 -6.96 -32.28 33.45
C GLU A 243 -5.98 -33.48 33.45
N PHE A 244 -4.69 -33.16 33.34
CA PHE A 244 -3.49 -34.00 33.45
C PHE A 244 -2.89 -34.63 32.17
N SER A 245 -1.57 -34.41 32.02
CA SER A 245 -0.66 -34.62 30.88
C SER A 245 -0.47 -33.43 29.92
N ALA A 246 -1.52 -32.68 29.58
CA ALA A 246 -1.45 -31.60 28.58
C ALA A 246 -0.60 -30.39 29.00
N ILE A 247 -0.40 -30.15 30.30
CA ILE A 247 0.25 -28.93 30.81
C ILE A 247 1.75 -28.88 30.49
N ARG A 248 2.47 -30.01 30.49
CA ARG A 248 3.91 -30.02 30.16
C ARG A 248 4.15 -29.84 28.67
N ASP A 249 3.29 -30.42 27.83
CA ASP A 249 3.35 -30.26 26.38
C ASP A 249 2.89 -28.84 26.01
N TYR A 250 1.82 -28.32 26.62
CA TYR A 250 1.40 -26.93 26.48
C TYR A 250 2.53 -25.94 26.81
N HIS A 251 3.19 -26.05 27.97
CA HIS A 251 4.32 -25.18 28.32
C HIS A 251 5.54 -25.36 27.41
N GLY A 252 5.72 -26.54 26.80
CA GLY A 252 6.82 -26.80 25.86
C GLY A 252 6.58 -26.21 24.47
N TRP A 253 5.31 -26.05 24.06
CA TRP A 253 4.94 -25.70 22.69
C TRP A 253 4.22 -24.35 22.56
N MET A 254 3.70 -23.75 23.64
CA MET A 254 3.13 -22.39 23.66
C MET A 254 4.16 -21.32 23.22
N GLY A 255 5.44 -21.59 23.44
CA GLY A 255 6.53 -20.66 23.17
C GLY A 255 6.67 -20.23 21.70
N GLY A 256 6.02 -20.90 20.74
CA GLY A 256 6.06 -20.48 19.34
C GLY A 256 5.52 -19.06 19.11
N VAL A 257 4.44 -18.68 19.81
CA VAL A 257 3.90 -17.31 19.74
C VAL A 257 4.82 -16.33 20.47
N ASP A 258 5.29 -16.69 21.67
CA ASP A 258 6.23 -15.88 22.45
C ASP A 258 7.53 -15.59 21.70
N ILE A 259 8.10 -16.58 21.01
CA ILE A 259 9.32 -16.43 20.22
C ILE A 259 9.08 -15.52 19.01
N HIS A 260 7.91 -15.62 18.35
CA HIS A 260 7.56 -14.73 17.25
C HIS A 260 7.46 -13.28 17.75
N ASP A 261 6.74 -13.06 18.87
CA ASP A 261 6.62 -11.76 19.52
C ASP A 261 7.97 -11.23 20.00
N GLN A 262 8.86 -12.09 20.48
CA GLN A 262 10.22 -11.72 20.87
C GLN A 262 11.03 -11.23 19.66
N LEU A 263 10.98 -11.96 18.54
CA LEU A 263 11.64 -11.54 17.29
C LEU A 263 11.06 -10.21 16.77
N ARG A 264 9.76 -9.99 16.96
CA ARG A 264 9.03 -8.79 16.54
C ARG A 264 9.34 -7.57 17.40
N LEU A 265 9.20 -7.68 18.72
CA LEU A 265 9.09 -6.53 19.64
C LEU A 265 10.35 -6.24 20.45
N GLN A 266 11.28 -7.19 20.58
CA GLN A 266 12.38 -7.04 21.53
C GLN A 266 13.50 -6.13 21.02
N ARG A 267 13.86 -6.22 19.73
CA ARG A 267 15.03 -5.52 19.17
C ARG A 267 14.76 -4.75 17.89
N TYR A 268 13.93 -5.29 17.01
CA TYR A 268 13.68 -4.74 15.68
C TYR A 268 12.18 -4.65 15.43
N SER A 269 11.56 -3.54 15.87
CA SER A 269 10.16 -3.20 15.58
C SER A 269 10.05 -1.84 14.89
N LEU A 270 9.44 -1.80 13.72
CA LEU A 270 9.03 -0.58 13.03
C LEU A 270 8.01 0.18 13.85
N GLN A 271 7.05 -0.53 14.44
CA GLN A 271 5.99 0.05 15.27
C GLN A 271 6.55 0.84 16.46
N GLN A 272 7.64 0.36 17.06
CA GLN A 272 8.29 1.07 18.16
C GLN A 272 9.29 2.15 17.68
N SER A 273 9.70 2.11 16.41
CA SER A 273 10.67 3.07 15.85
C SER A 273 10.09 4.46 15.59
N VAL A 274 8.77 4.56 15.38
CA VAL A 274 8.09 5.81 15.06
C VAL A 274 6.77 5.92 15.83
N ARG A 275 6.40 7.14 16.21
CA ARG A 275 5.09 7.41 16.79
C ARG A 275 4.17 7.94 15.70
N CYS A 276 3.01 7.33 15.58
CA CYS A 276 1.92 7.85 14.74
C CYS A 276 0.79 8.28 15.69
N ARG A 277 0.12 9.40 15.41
CA ARG A 277 -1.08 9.79 16.19
C ARG A 277 -2.24 8.85 15.89
N LYS A 278 -2.48 8.62 14.60
CA LYS A 278 -3.52 7.70 14.13
C LYS A 278 -3.16 6.26 14.45
N PHE A 279 -4.00 5.61 15.25
CA PHE A 279 -3.71 4.28 15.80
C PHE A 279 -3.52 3.22 14.71
N TYR A 280 -4.29 3.29 13.62
CA TYR A 280 -4.28 2.28 12.56
C TYR A 280 -2.94 2.25 11.81
N LYS A 281 -2.20 3.37 11.75
CA LYS A 281 -0.84 3.43 11.21
C LYS A 281 0.12 2.65 12.10
N THR A 282 0.01 2.78 13.42
CA THR A 282 0.77 2.00 14.39
C THR A 282 0.44 0.50 14.30
N VAL A 283 -0.85 0.16 14.15
CA VAL A 283 -1.27 -1.24 13.97
C VAL A 283 -0.70 -1.82 12.67
N PHE A 284 -0.77 -1.07 11.58
CA PHE A 284 -0.17 -1.45 10.31
C PHE A 284 1.34 -1.73 10.43
N LEU A 285 2.11 -0.87 11.11
CA LEU A 285 3.54 -1.13 11.31
C LEU A 285 3.79 -2.41 12.11
N GLY A 286 2.93 -2.74 13.08
CA GLY A 286 3.00 -4.03 13.79
C GLY A 286 2.71 -5.24 12.90
N LEU A 287 1.77 -5.10 11.95
CA LEU A 287 1.48 -6.11 10.93
C LEU A 287 2.65 -6.28 9.95
N VAL A 288 3.31 -5.19 9.54
CA VAL A 288 4.54 -5.24 8.73
C VAL A 288 5.66 -5.94 9.51
N ASP A 289 5.83 -5.65 10.80
CA ASP A 289 6.80 -6.34 11.65
C ASP A 289 6.53 -7.86 11.67
N MET A 290 5.27 -8.30 11.78
CA MET A 290 4.92 -9.73 11.72
C MET A 290 5.32 -10.38 10.39
N ALA A 291 5.07 -9.69 9.26
CA ALA A 291 5.45 -10.18 7.94
C ALA A 291 6.97 -10.28 7.77
N MET A 292 7.72 -9.31 8.30
CA MET A 292 9.18 -9.33 8.31
C MET A 292 9.74 -10.48 9.14
N VAL A 293 9.15 -10.78 10.30
CA VAL A 293 9.54 -11.94 11.13
C VAL A 293 9.26 -13.25 10.39
N ASN A 294 8.10 -13.41 9.76
CA ASN A 294 7.81 -14.60 8.94
C ASN A 294 8.81 -14.76 7.78
N ALA A 295 9.14 -13.65 7.09
CA ALA A 295 10.16 -13.64 6.04
C ALA A 295 11.54 -14.09 6.58
N PHE A 296 11.95 -13.57 7.73
CA PHE A 296 13.20 -13.94 8.38
C PHE A 296 13.23 -15.42 8.81
N ILE A 297 12.11 -15.95 9.33
CA ILE A 297 12.01 -17.37 9.71
C ILE A 297 12.17 -18.27 8.49
N VAL A 298 11.53 -17.95 7.37
CA VAL A 298 11.71 -18.70 6.11
C VAL A 298 13.15 -18.60 5.62
N TYR A 299 13.75 -17.41 5.65
CA TYR A 299 15.15 -17.20 5.26
C TYR A 299 16.11 -18.05 6.11
N ARG A 300 15.86 -18.14 7.42
CA ARG A 300 16.64 -18.98 8.34
C ARG A 300 16.51 -20.48 8.02
N GLU A 301 15.30 -20.96 7.74
CA GLU A 301 15.11 -22.36 7.35
C GLU A 301 15.74 -22.66 5.99
N TYR A 302 15.67 -21.75 5.02
CA TYR A 302 16.35 -21.87 3.74
C TYR A 302 17.88 -22.01 3.90
N LYS A 303 18.49 -21.14 4.70
CA LYS A 303 19.95 -21.21 5.00
C LYS A 303 20.33 -22.50 5.71
N LYS A 304 19.51 -22.97 6.64
CA LYS A 304 19.69 -24.25 7.32
C LYS A 304 19.63 -25.44 6.35
N GLN A 305 18.73 -25.44 5.36
CA GLN A 305 18.66 -26.48 4.33
C GLN A 305 19.91 -26.51 3.45
N GLN A 306 20.55 -25.35 3.22
CA GLN A 306 21.83 -25.25 2.51
C GLN A 306 23.05 -25.61 3.38
N GLY A 307 22.85 -25.92 4.67
CA GLY A 307 23.95 -26.16 5.61
C GLY A 307 24.76 -24.91 5.97
N GLU A 308 24.20 -23.73 5.74
CA GLU A 308 24.80 -22.44 6.10
C GLU A 308 24.54 -22.09 7.58
N PRO A 309 25.39 -21.25 8.20
CA PRO A 309 25.15 -20.77 9.57
C PRO A 309 23.83 -19.97 9.65
N ALA A 310 23.24 -19.95 10.85
CA ALA A 310 22.02 -19.18 11.08
C ALA A 310 22.27 -17.69 10.78
N PRO A 311 21.45 -17.06 9.90
CA PRO A 311 21.62 -15.66 9.52
C PRO A 311 21.32 -14.72 10.69
N ASP A 312 22.03 -13.59 10.75
CA ASP A 312 21.71 -12.53 11.69
C ASP A 312 20.47 -11.75 11.25
N HIS A 313 19.59 -11.42 12.21
CA HIS A 313 18.36 -10.69 11.92
C HIS A 313 18.69 -9.26 11.44
N ALA A 314 19.72 -8.63 12.00
CA ALA A 314 20.12 -7.28 11.58
C ALA A 314 20.65 -7.28 10.13
N GLU A 315 21.46 -8.28 9.75
CA GLU A 315 21.96 -8.45 8.38
C GLU A 315 20.81 -8.63 7.38
N PHE A 316 19.84 -9.50 7.69
CA PHE A 316 18.62 -9.66 6.86
C PHE A 316 17.89 -8.32 6.67
N LEU A 317 17.69 -7.57 7.75
CA LEU A 317 17.01 -6.27 7.72
C LEU A 317 17.82 -5.19 6.98
N GLN A 318 19.15 -5.22 7.08
CA GLN A 318 20.04 -4.32 6.33
C GLN A 318 19.94 -4.56 4.82
N GLU A 319 19.87 -5.82 4.39
CA GLU A 319 19.64 -6.18 2.99
C GLU A 319 18.24 -5.75 2.54
N LEU A 320 17.21 -6.10 3.33
CA LEU A 320 15.82 -5.78 3.00
C LEU A 320 15.60 -4.28 2.81
N GLN A 321 16.08 -3.44 3.73
CA GLN A 321 15.92 -1.98 3.58
C GLN A 321 16.66 -1.44 2.36
N ALA A 322 17.86 -1.98 2.06
CA ALA A 322 18.64 -1.53 0.91
C ALA A 322 17.94 -1.89 -0.40
N GLN A 323 17.31 -3.06 -0.46
CA GLN A 323 16.53 -3.52 -1.62
C GLN A 323 15.21 -2.73 -1.74
N LEU A 324 14.50 -2.46 -0.64
CA LEU A 324 13.29 -1.63 -0.62
C LEU A 324 13.56 -0.23 -1.18
N LEU A 325 14.64 0.42 -0.75
CA LEU A 325 15.06 1.74 -1.22
C LEU A 325 15.44 1.78 -2.72
N GLN A 326 15.67 0.63 -3.35
CA GLN A 326 15.97 0.50 -4.77
C GLN A 326 14.74 0.15 -5.62
N VAL A 327 13.60 -0.18 -4.99
CA VAL A 327 12.37 -0.53 -5.72
C VAL A 327 11.93 0.62 -6.62
N THR A 328 11.68 0.29 -7.88
CA THR A 328 11.14 1.18 -8.88
C THR A 328 9.67 0.87 -9.15
N SER A 329 8.97 1.78 -9.84
CA SER A 329 7.60 1.50 -10.28
C SER A 329 7.49 0.33 -11.25
N ALA A 330 8.58 -0.02 -11.96
CA ALA A 330 8.59 -1.13 -12.89
C ALA A 330 8.56 -2.48 -12.16
N ASP A 331 9.25 -2.56 -11.02
CA ASP A 331 9.32 -3.78 -10.20
C ASP A 331 7.98 -4.12 -9.55
N LEU A 332 7.05 -3.17 -9.50
CA LEU A 332 5.71 -3.35 -8.92
C LEU A 332 4.65 -3.72 -9.96
N ILE A 333 5.02 -3.76 -11.25
CA ILE A 333 4.15 -4.25 -12.31
C ILE A 333 4.28 -5.77 -12.32
N ASP A 334 3.31 -6.44 -11.70
CA ASP A 334 3.27 -7.90 -11.68
C ASP A 334 2.98 -8.45 -13.09
N GLU A 335 3.97 -9.07 -13.73
CA GLU A 335 3.81 -9.85 -14.97
C GLU A 335 3.48 -11.33 -14.69
N SER A 336 3.11 -11.72 -13.45
CA SER A 336 2.72 -13.11 -13.19
C SER A 336 1.24 -13.37 -13.50
N PRO A 337 0.92 -14.34 -14.39
CA PRO A 337 -0.45 -14.64 -14.78
C PRO A 337 -1.12 -15.49 -13.71
N GLN A 338 -2.06 -14.94 -12.93
CA GLN A 338 -3.03 -15.80 -12.26
C GLN A 338 -3.92 -16.48 -13.31
N PRO A 339 -4.02 -17.82 -13.32
CA PRO A 339 -5.01 -18.50 -14.13
C PRO A 339 -6.39 -18.11 -13.59
N ALA A 340 -7.16 -17.40 -14.40
CA ALA A 340 -8.59 -17.25 -14.13
C ALA A 340 -9.22 -18.64 -13.98
N PRO A 341 -10.20 -18.83 -13.09
CA PRO A 341 -10.92 -20.10 -12.98
C PRO A 341 -11.42 -20.49 -14.36
N SER A 342 -10.96 -21.65 -14.83
CA SER A 342 -11.35 -22.23 -16.11
C SER A 342 -12.82 -22.57 -16.07
N ASN A 343 -13.66 -21.69 -16.59
CA ASN A 343 -14.97 -22.07 -17.08
C ASN A 343 -14.77 -22.95 -18.33
N PRO A 344 -15.20 -24.22 -18.33
CA PRO A 344 -15.04 -25.10 -19.46
C PRO A 344 -16.23 -24.92 -20.40
N SER A 345 -16.13 -24.02 -21.37
CA SER A 345 -16.97 -24.07 -22.58
C SER A 345 -16.57 -23.02 -23.61
N GLY A 346 -16.12 -23.48 -24.79
CA GLY A 346 -16.15 -22.67 -26.02
C GLY A 346 -14.83 -22.68 -26.81
N GLN A 347 -14.82 -23.39 -27.93
CA GLN A 347 -13.74 -23.40 -28.91
C GLN A 347 -13.60 -22.05 -29.64
N GLY A 348 -12.40 -21.42 -29.61
CA GLY A 348 -11.90 -20.34 -30.51
C GLY A 348 -12.44 -18.92 -30.28
N PRO A 349 -11.65 -17.83 -30.45
CA PRO A 349 -10.63 -17.62 -31.49
C PRO A 349 -9.22 -17.25 -30.95
N SER A 350 -8.24 -17.15 -31.86
CA SER A 350 -6.85 -16.73 -31.62
C SER A 350 -6.74 -15.55 -30.63
N ARG A 351 -6.09 -15.77 -29.48
CA ARG A 351 -5.91 -14.78 -28.41
C ARG A 351 -5.09 -13.58 -28.92
N HIS A 352 -5.77 -12.47 -29.22
CA HIS A 352 -5.13 -11.23 -29.63
C HIS A 352 -4.32 -10.63 -28.46
N LYS A 353 -2.99 -10.57 -28.60
CA LYS A 353 -2.08 -10.00 -27.59
C LYS A 353 -1.42 -8.72 -28.13
N LEU A 354 -1.38 -7.67 -27.30
CA LEU A 354 -0.53 -6.51 -27.56
C LEU A 354 0.92 -6.81 -27.17
N VAL A 355 1.84 -6.54 -28.08
CA VAL A 355 3.29 -6.70 -27.88
C VAL A 355 3.96 -5.35 -28.12
N GLU A 356 5.00 -5.05 -27.33
CA GLU A 356 5.81 -3.84 -27.54
C GLU A 356 6.76 -4.00 -28.73
N PHE A 357 7.03 -2.90 -29.43
CA PHE A 357 8.04 -2.91 -30.49
C PHE A 357 9.45 -3.18 -29.88
N PRO A 358 10.16 -4.25 -30.29
CA PRO A 358 11.38 -4.69 -29.60
C PRO A 358 12.59 -3.80 -29.89
N GLU A 359 12.61 -3.09 -31.02
CA GLU A 359 13.77 -2.30 -31.44
C GLU A 359 13.81 -0.91 -30.81
N TRP A 360 14.97 -0.55 -30.28
CA TRP A 360 15.32 0.81 -29.89
C TRP A 360 16.01 1.53 -31.04
N VAL A 361 15.55 2.73 -31.39
CA VAL A 361 16.20 3.58 -32.39
C VAL A 361 17.06 4.62 -31.69
N GLN A 362 18.34 4.69 -32.05
CA GLN A 362 19.25 5.73 -31.59
C GLN A 362 18.97 7.01 -32.38
N ILE A 363 18.63 8.09 -31.68
CA ILE A 363 18.28 9.37 -32.30
C ILE A 363 19.49 10.33 -32.26
N ARG A 364 20.26 10.28 -31.17
CA ARG A 364 21.52 11.03 -30.94
C ARG A 364 22.46 10.17 -30.08
N GLU A 365 23.73 10.54 -29.96
CA GLU A 365 24.64 9.92 -28.99
C GLU A 365 24.02 9.97 -27.58
N GLY A 366 23.99 8.83 -26.90
CA GLY A 366 23.40 8.68 -25.57
C GLY A 366 21.86 8.61 -25.49
N VAL A 367 21.12 8.95 -26.55
CA VAL A 367 19.63 9.01 -26.50
C VAL A 367 18.98 7.97 -27.43
N ARG A 368 18.42 6.92 -26.82
CA ARG A 368 17.63 5.87 -27.49
C ARG A 368 16.14 6.09 -27.23
N LYS A 369 15.30 5.99 -28.26
CA LYS A 369 13.83 5.97 -28.11
C LYS A 369 13.24 4.83 -28.94
N ARG A 370 12.18 4.21 -28.43
CA ARG A 370 11.39 3.23 -29.20
C ARG A 370 10.55 3.95 -30.26
N PRO A 371 10.43 3.39 -31.49
CA PRO A 371 9.52 3.92 -32.50
C PRO A 371 8.10 4.04 -31.96
N GLN A 372 7.48 5.21 -32.14
CA GLN A 372 6.08 5.41 -31.81
C GLN A 372 5.25 5.49 -33.08
N HIS A 373 4.14 4.76 -33.11
CA HIS A 373 3.25 4.66 -34.27
C HIS A 373 1.85 5.17 -33.92
N GLN A 374 1.07 5.58 -34.92
CA GLN A 374 -0.30 6.07 -34.66
C GLN A 374 -1.24 4.91 -34.36
N CYS A 375 -1.98 5.00 -33.25
CA CYS A 375 -3.02 4.05 -32.91
C CYS A 375 -4.16 4.10 -33.93
N LYS A 376 -4.55 2.95 -34.49
CA LYS A 376 -5.61 2.87 -35.52
C LYS A 376 -6.97 3.33 -35.03
N VAL A 377 -7.39 2.92 -33.82
CA VAL A 377 -8.67 3.36 -33.22
C VAL A 377 -8.69 4.86 -33.00
N CYS A 378 -7.62 5.41 -32.41
CA CYS A 378 -7.50 6.84 -32.19
C CYS A 378 -7.51 7.63 -33.52
N SER A 379 -6.86 7.11 -34.56
CA SER A 379 -6.82 7.77 -35.86
C SER A 379 -8.18 7.84 -36.55
N ILE A 380 -9.06 6.85 -36.33
CA ILE A 380 -10.45 6.84 -36.85
C ILE A 380 -11.36 7.71 -35.96
N ARG A 381 -11.12 7.75 -34.65
CA ARG A 381 -12.00 8.44 -33.67
C ARG A 381 -11.55 9.84 -33.26
N LYS A 382 -10.44 10.36 -33.80
CA LYS A 382 -9.98 11.74 -33.57
C LYS A 382 -11.08 12.77 -33.88
N LYS A 383 -11.09 13.89 -33.14
CA LYS A 383 -12.10 14.95 -33.28
C LYS A 383 -11.67 16.05 -34.26
N LYS A 384 -10.35 16.26 -34.42
CA LYS A 384 -9.79 17.32 -35.27
C LYS A 384 -8.74 16.77 -36.24
N VAL A 385 -8.68 17.32 -37.45
CA VAL A 385 -7.63 16.99 -38.42
C VAL A 385 -6.28 17.44 -37.85
N GLY A 386 -5.29 16.53 -37.82
CA GLY A 386 -3.98 16.78 -37.24
C GLY A 386 -3.78 16.17 -35.85
N GLU A 387 -4.84 15.78 -35.14
CA GLU A 387 -4.72 15.06 -33.86
C GLU A 387 -4.07 13.69 -34.08
N ARG A 388 -2.99 13.42 -33.34
CA ARG A 388 -2.20 12.19 -33.43
C ARG A 388 -1.99 11.62 -32.05
N ARG A 389 -2.27 10.32 -31.90
CA ARG A 389 -2.05 9.58 -30.65
C ARG A 389 -1.11 8.42 -30.93
N ALA A 390 0.05 8.49 -30.31
CA ALA A 390 1.12 7.53 -30.53
C ALA A 390 1.02 6.35 -29.57
N THR A 391 1.43 5.17 -30.02
CA THR A 391 1.52 3.93 -29.24
C THR A 391 2.82 3.21 -29.57
N ARG A 392 3.34 2.48 -28.59
CA ARG A 392 4.48 1.57 -28.71
C ARG A 392 4.06 0.11 -28.93
N PHE A 393 2.76 -0.17 -28.85
CA PHE A 393 2.19 -1.52 -28.92
C PHE A 393 1.60 -1.82 -30.30
N TYR A 394 1.70 -3.07 -30.71
CA TYR A 394 1.00 -3.64 -31.87
C TYR A 394 0.39 -4.99 -31.51
N CYS A 395 -0.67 -5.39 -32.23
CA CYS A 395 -1.24 -6.73 -32.09
C CYS A 395 -0.52 -7.68 -33.04
N GLU A 396 0.11 -8.73 -32.51
CA GLU A 396 0.84 -9.72 -33.32
C GLU A 396 -0.10 -10.50 -34.25
N THR A 397 -1.24 -10.96 -33.72
CA THR A 397 -2.25 -11.74 -34.45
C THR A 397 -2.89 -10.97 -35.61
N CYS A 398 -3.07 -9.65 -35.48
CA CYS A 398 -3.61 -8.81 -36.56
C CYS A 398 -2.53 -8.25 -37.48
N SER A 399 -1.26 -8.62 -37.27
CA SER A 399 -0.13 -8.11 -38.04
C SER A 399 0.38 -9.16 -39.01
N GLU A 400 0.23 -8.94 -40.31
CA GLU A 400 0.69 -9.86 -41.34
C GLU A 400 1.96 -9.36 -42.04
N GLY A 401 3.03 -10.15 -41.99
CA GLY A 401 4.31 -9.83 -42.61
C GLY A 401 4.88 -8.50 -42.13
N ASN A 402 4.93 -7.50 -43.01
CA ASN A 402 5.47 -6.16 -42.72
C ASN A 402 4.37 -5.11 -42.46
N ARG A 403 3.11 -5.53 -42.38
CA ARG A 403 1.97 -4.70 -41.99
C ARG A 403 1.70 -4.93 -40.51
N ARG A 404 1.75 -3.86 -39.73
CA ARG A 404 1.56 -3.90 -38.28
C ARG A 404 0.28 -3.15 -37.89
N VAL A 405 -0.51 -3.74 -36.99
CA VAL A 405 -1.71 -3.11 -36.41
C VAL A 405 -1.39 -2.52 -35.05
N TYR A 406 -1.20 -1.20 -35.02
CA TYR A 406 -0.82 -0.45 -33.83
C TYR A 406 -2.05 0.00 -33.04
N LEU A 407 -2.12 -0.41 -31.77
CA LEU A 407 -3.23 -0.14 -30.85
C LEU A 407 -2.67 0.34 -29.51
N CYS A 408 -3.43 1.16 -28.77
CA CYS A 408 -3.02 1.56 -27.42
C CYS A 408 -3.86 0.85 -26.36
N ASP A 409 -3.26 0.55 -25.21
CA ASP A 409 -3.95 -0.07 -24.09
C ASP A 409 -4.54 0.98 -23.14
N ARG A 410 -5.26 1.97 -23.69
CA ARG A 410 -5.88 3.05 -22.91
C ARG A 410 -7.36 3.17 -23.24
N ILE A 411 -8.17 3.36 -22.21
CA ILE A 411 -9.58 3.76 -22.35
C ILE A 411 -9.60 5.23 -22.79
N ARG A 412 -10.44 5.52 -23.79
CA ARG A 412 -10.64 6.87 -24.32
C ARG A 412 -12.12 7.22 -24.18
N PRO A 413 -12.54 7.82 -23.06
CA PRO A 413 -13.95 8.18 -22.81
C PRO A 413 -14.55 9.01 -23.95
N GLU A 414 -13.73 9.81 -24.64
CA GLU A 414 -14.17 10.67 -25.74
C GLU A 414 -14.44 9.95 -27.07
N HIS A 415 -14.14 8.64 -27.19
CA HIS A 415 -14.37 7.87 -28.43
C HIS A 415 -15.82 7.37 -28.56
N TYR A 416 -16.49 7.04 -27.45
CA TYR A 416 -17.89 6.64 -27.37
C TYR A 416 -18.50 7.09 -26.04
N PRO A 417 -19.80 7.42 -25.97
CA PRO A 417 -20.50 7.61 -24.70
C PRO A 417 -20.28 6.40 -23.79
N ASP A 418 -19.96 6.65 -22.51
CA ASP A 418 -19.69 5.62 -21.49
C ASP A 418 -18.66 4.55 -21.89
N ASN A 419 -17.66 4.95 -22.70
CA ASN A 419 -16.64 4.00 -23.16
C ASN A 419 -15.79 3.46 -22.01
N ARG A 420 -15.97 2.18 -21.68
CA ARG A 420 -15.11 1.43 -20.75
C ARG A 420 -14.06 0.57 -21.47
N LEU A 421 -14.04 0.58 -22.81
CA LEU A 421 -13.16 -0.28 -23.60
C LEU A 421 -11.87 0.42 -23.98
N LYS A 422 -10.75 -0.32 -23.86
CA LYS A 422 -9.44 0.11 -24.36
C LYS A 422 -9.43 0.11 -25.89
N CYS A 423 -8.58 0.92 -26.53
CA CYS A 423 -8.49 0.91 -28.01
C CYS A 423 -8.13 -0.46 -28.59
N HIS A 424 -7.46 -1.33 -27.85
CA HIS A 424 -7.26 -2.73 -28.26
C HIS A 424 -8.57 -3.50 -28.33
N GLN A 425 -9.36 -3.48 -27.25
CA GLN A 425 -10.68 -4.12 -27.18
C GLN A 425 -11.66 -3.55 -28.21
N ILE A 426 -11.68 -2.22 -28.41
CA ILE A 426 -12.49 -1.59 -29.46
C ILE A 426 -12.13 -2.17 -30.85
N TRP A 427 -10.85 -2.41 -31.12
CA TRP A 427 -10.43 -2.94 -32.41
C TRP A 427 -10.83 -4.41 -32.61
N HIS A 428 -10.65 -5.26 -31.59
CA HIS A 428 -10.93 -6.69 -31.70
C HIS A 428 -12.41 -7.02 -31.51
N ASP A 429 -13.01 -6.48 -30.46
CA ASP A 429 -14.34 -6.87 -30.01
C ASP A 429 -15.43 -6.06 -30.71
N MET A 430 -15.27 -4.73 -30.81
CA MET A 430 -16.27 -3.88 -31.45
C MET A 430 -16.11 -3.79 -32.97
N TRP A 431 -14.89 -3.84 -33.49
CA TRP A 431 -14.62 -3.67 -34.94
C TRP A 431 -14.26 -4.99 -35.62
N LYS A 432 -14.39 -6.13 -34.94
CA LYS A 432 -14.06 -7.47 -35.45
C LYS A 432 -12.73 -7.48 -36.20
N ASN A 433 -11.64 -7.21 -35.47
CA ASN A 433 -10.28 -7.13 -36.02
C ASN A 433 -10.07 -6.07 -37.13
N GLY A 434 -10.96 -5.09 -37.21
CA GLY A 434 -10.93 -4.00 -38.18
C GLY A 434 -11.80 -4.20 -39.41
N GLU A 435 -12.52 -5.32 -39.52
CA GLU A 435 -13.47 -5.60 -40.62
C GLU A 435 -14.72 -4.73 -40.52
N GLU A 436 -15.24 -4.53 -39.31
CA GLU A 436 -16.46 -3.76 -39.03
C GLU A 436 -16.16 -2.35 -38.54
N ARG A 437 -14.97 -1.82 -38.86
CA ARG A 437 -14.57 -0.50 -38.39
C ARG A 437 -15.40 0.61 -39.07
N PRO A 438 -15.82 1.62 -38.30
CA PRO A 438 -16.60 2.75 -38.82
C PRO A 438 -15.74 3.69 -39.66
N PRO A 439 -16.36 4.54 -40.51
CA PRO A 439 -15.64 5.58 -41.20
C PRO A 439 -14.98 6.56 -40.21
N PRO A 440 -13.85 7.20 -40.58
CA PRO A 440 -13.19 8.20 -39.74
C PRO A 440 -14.15 9.35 -39.41
N ARG A 441 -14.14 9.82 -38.16
CA ARG A 441 -14.93 11.00 -37.75
C ARG A 441 -14.51 12.25 -38.52
N VAL A 442 -13.21 12.43 -38.75
CA VAL A 442 -12.64 13.53 -39.54
C VAL A 442 -11.39 13.10 -40.31
N GLY A 443 -11.20 13.68 -41.50
CA GLY A 443 -10.03 13.46 -42.36
C GLY A 443 -10.10 12.17 -43.20
N ARG A 444 -8.96 11.80 -43.80
CA ARG A 444 -8.85 10.62 -44.67
C ARG A 444 -8.80 9.32 -43.87
N ASP A 445 -9.24 8.23 -44.51
CA ASP A 445 -9.22 6.90 -43.91
C ASP A 445 -7.82 6.37 -43.63
N ILE A 446 -7.72 5.48 -42.64
CA ILE A 446 -6.45 4.88 -42.24
C ILE A 446 -5.94 3.95 -43.34
N GLN A 447 -4.68 4.10 -43.70
CA GLN A 447 -4.02 3.18 -44.63
C GLN A 447 -3.28 2.09 -43.87
N MET A 448 -3.46 0.85 -44.30
CA MET A 448 -2.74 -0.32 -43.84
C MET A 448 -1.43 -0.47 -44.64
N ARG A 449 -0.46 0.44 -44.40
CA ARG A 449 0.82 0.45 -45.12
C ARG A 449 1.80 -0.57 -44.50
N ALA A 450 2.57 -1.24 -45.34
CA ALA A 450 3.75 -2.00 -44.91
C ALA A 450 4.90 -1.04 -44.53
N LEU A 451 5.79 -1.43 -43.62
CA LEU A 451 6.98 -0.63 -43.30
C LEU A 451 7.86 -0.49 -44.56
N GLY A 452 7.96 0.72 -45.11
CA GLY A 452 8.77 0.96 -46.30
C GLY A 452 10.27 0.75 -46.02
N LYS A 453 10.98 0.08 -46.95
CA LYS A 453 12.44 0.06 -46.97
C LYS A 453 12.94 1.51 -47.09
N LYS A 454 13.53 2.07 -46.03
CA LYS A 454 14.13 3.42 -46.07
C LYS A 454 15.32 3.40 -47.04
N ARG A 455 15.19 4.12 -48.16
CA ARG A 455 16.33 4.50 -49.02
C ARG A 455 17.20 5.47 -48.24
N ARG A 456 18.51 5.16 -48.13
CA ARG A 456 19.55 6.08 -47.65
C ARG A 456 19.60 7.30 -48.58
N GLY A 457 19.41 8.48 -48.02
CA GLY A 457 19.65 9.76 -48.70
C GLY A 457 20.45 10.65 -47.76
N SER A 458 21.73 10.84 -48.09
CA SER A 458 22.66 11.73 -47.42
C SER A 458 22.32 13.19 -47.74
N ARG A 459 22.33 14.06 -46.73
CA ARG A 459 22.53 15.50 -46.95
C ARG A 459 23.33 16.08 -45.79
N VAL A 460 24.52 16.55 -46.14
CA VAL A 460 25.52 17.25 -45.33
C VAL A 460 25.22 18.76 -45.32
N GLN A 461 25.85 19.48 -44.37
CA GLN A 461 26.05 20.95 -44.21
C GLN A 461 25.13 21.61 -43.17
N ASP A 462 25.57 22.51 -42.29
CA ASP A 462 26.88 23.14 -42.04
C ASP A 462 26.91 23.72 -40.61
N ALA A 463 28.10 24.06 -40.13
CA ALA A 463 28.40 24.67 -38.83
C ALA A 463 28.10 26.18 -38.76
N GLY A 464 27.87 26.69 -37.55
CA GLY A 464 27.80 28.13 -37.24
C GLY A 464 27.91 28.38 -35.74
N SER A 465 28.97 29.08 -35.36
CA SER A 465 29.46 29.46 -34.02
C SER A 465 28.65 30.56 -33.32
N GLY A 466 28.72 30.62 -31.97
CA GLY A 466 28.29 31.79 -31.19
C GLY A 466 28.33 31.59 -29.66
N GLU A 467 29.45 32.01 -29.07
CA GLU A 467 29.76 32.57 -27.73
C GLU A 467 28.86 32.37 -26.48
N ALA A 468 29.56 32.22 -25.34
CA ALA A 468 29.06 32.21 -23.96
C ALA A 468 28.90 33.64 -23.38
N PRO A 469 28.19 33.79 -22.25
CA PRO A 469 28.87 34.33 -21.07
C PRO A 469 28.49 33.70 -19.71
N GLU A 470 29.54 33.49 -18.92
CA GLU A 470 29.81 33.85 -17.51
C GLU A 470 28.71 33.82 -16.42
N HIS A 471 29.04 33.06 -15.37
CA HIS A 471 28.47 33.01 -14.02
C HIS A 471 28.92 34.22 -13.18
N GLU A 472 28.01 34.82 -12.40
CA GLU A 472 28.24 35.33 -11.04
C GLU A 472 26.91 35.86 -10.48
N ASP A 473 26.33 35.14 -9.50
CA ASP A 473 25.44 35.62 -8.41
C ASP A 473 24.52 34.48 -7.91
N GLU A 474 25.12 33.46 -7.27
CA GLU A 474 24.39 32.45 -6.49
C GLU A 474 25.17 32.18 -5.18
N ALA A 475 25.22 33.17 -4.29
CA ALA A 475 25.78 32.98 -2.94
C ALA A 475 25.05 33.80 -1.86
N LYS A 476 23.84 34.32 -2.14
CA LYS A 476 23.03 35.05 -1.16
C LYS A 476 21.57 34.61 -1.07
N GLN A 477 21.18 33.54 -1.77
CA GLN A 477 19.85 32.94 -1.68
C GLN A 477 19.78 31.72 -0.76
N ALA A 478 20.92 31.14 -0.36
CA ALA A 478 20.94 29.89 0.41
C ALA A 478 20.78 30.07 1.93
N GLU A 479 20.94 31.28 2.47
CA GLU A 479 20.83 31.54 3.92
C GLU A 479 19.46 32.07 4.35
N GLN A 480 18.60 32.49 3.40
CA GLN A 480 17.19 32.84 3.69
C GLN A 480 16.22 31.66 3.54
N GLU A 481 16.57 30.65 2.73
CA GLU A 481 15.72 29.47 2.51
C GLU A 481 15.75 28.46 3.67
N ASP A 482 16.79 28.45 4.53
CA ASP A 482 16.88 27.52 5.65
C ASP A 482 16.15 28.04 6.93
N GLU A 483 15.99 29.37 7.12
CA GLU A 483 15.18 29.93 8.23
C GLU A 483 13.67 29.93 7.93
N GLU A 484 13.27 30.13 6.66
CA GLU A 484 11.85 30.00 6.24
C GLU A 484 11.39 28.53 6.28
N ALA A 485 12.28 27.57 5.97
CA ALA A 485 11.96 26.14 6.03
C ALA A 485 11.79 25.60 7.47
N GLU A 486 12.48 26.18 8.47
CA GLU A 486 12.29 25.80 9.88
C GLU A 486 10.98 26.37 10.46
N GLN A 487 10.54 27.56 10.02
CA GLN A 487 9.25 28.14 10.41
C GLN A 487 8.05 27.50 9.69
N GLU A 488 8.21 27.14 8.41
CA GLU A 488 7.24 26.29 7.70
C GLU A 488 7.14 24.89 8.32
N GLU A 489 8.22 24.37 8.94
CA GLU A 489 8.24 23.04 9.56
C GLU A 489 7.48 22.98 10.90
N GLU A 490 7.58 24.00 11.75
CA GLU A 490 6.75 24.10 12.96
C GLU A 490 5.28 24.30 12.57
N ALA A 491 5.00 25.11 11.54
CA ALA A 491 3.66 25.31 11.01
C ALA A 491 3.08 24.04 10.38
N GLU A 492 3.84 23.27 9.59
CA GLU A 492 3.38 22.01 8.99
C GLU A 492 3.20 20.89 10.03
N GLN A 493 4.03 20.83 11.08
CA GLN A 493 3.86 19.85 12.18
C GLN A 493 2.72 20.22 13.13
N GLU A 494 2.43 21.51 13.29
CA GLU A 494 1.24 22.02 13.97
C GLU A 494 -0.01 21.84 13.11
N ASP A 495 0.04 22.07 11.80
CA ASP A 495 -1.06 21.83 10.87
C ASP A 495 -1.35 20.32 10.75
N GLU A 496 -0.32 19.45 10.71
CA GLU A 496 -0.47 17.99 10.82
C GLU A 496 -1.06 17.58 12.17
N LYS A 497 -0.77 18.31 13.25
CA LYS A 497 -1.36 18.08 14.57
C LYS A 497 -2.81 18.50 14.62
N GLU A 498 -3.14 19.67 14.10
CA GLU A 498 -4.49 20.23 14.08
C GLU A 498 -5.41 19.45 13.13
N ASP A 499 -4.91 19.03 11.96
CA ASP A 499 -5.60 18.11 11.05
C ASP A 499 -5.91 16.77 11.70
N GLU A 500 -4.90 16.17 12.35
CA GLU A 500 -5.04 14.86 12.99
C GLU A 500 -5.90 14.93 14.27
N ASP A 501 -5.88 16.05 15.01
CA ASP A 501 -6.65 16.27 16.23
C ASP A 501 -8.12 16.64 15.91
N ALA A 502 -8.40 17.36 14.81
CA ALA A 502 -9.75 17.69 14.36
C ALA A 502 -10.50 16.47 13.82
N GLU A 503 -9.85 15.63 13.01
CA GLU A 503 -10.44 14.38 12.54
C GLU A 503 -10.63 13.37 13.68
N GLN A 504 -9.75 13.36 14.69
CA GLN A 504 -9.96 12.60 15.92
C GLN A 504 -11.15 13.12 16.74
N GLN A 505 -11.38 14.44 16.77
CA GLN A 505 -12.54 15.03 17.45
C GLN A 505 -13.85 14.74 16.71
N GLN A 506 -13.82 14.66 15.39
CA GLN A 506 -14.96 14.29 14.56
C GLN A 506 -15.31 12.80 14.73
N GLU A 507 -14.30 11.91 14.69
CA GLU A 507 -14.50 10.48 14.99
C GLU A 507 -14.97 10.28 16.46
N GLU A 508 -14.52 11.10 17.42
CA GLU A 508 -15.00 11.06 18.81
C GLU A 508 -16.42 11.63 18.99
N SER A 509 -16.85 12.58 18.16
CA SER A 509 -18.24 13.10 18.20
C SER A 509 -19.23 12.12 17.57
N GLU A 510 -18.85 11.49 16.45
CA GLU A 510 -19.68 10.47 15.80
C GLU A 510 -19.88 9.26 16.73
N HIS A 511 -18.82 8.81 17.43
CA HIS A 511 -18.92 7.70 18.38
C HIS A 511 -19.75 8.05 19.65
N LYS A 512 -19.77 9.32 20.07
CA LYS A 512 -20.62 9.76 21.19
C LYS A 512 -22.09 9.91 20.82
N GLU A 513 -22.38 10.32 19.59
CA GLU A 513 -23.75 10.35 19.08
C GLU A 513 -24.31 8.92 18.97
N GLU A 514 -23.49 7.94 18.59
CA GLU A 514 -23.86 6.52 18.60
C GLU A 514 -24.11 5.97 20.02
N ASP A 515 -23.22 6.25 20.99
CA ASP A 515 -23.41 5.84 22.40
C ASP A 515 -24.68 6.47 23.03
N GLU A 516 -25.01 7.72 22.65
CA GLU A 516 -26.23 8.41 23.10
C GLU A 516 -27.49 7.90 22.38
N GLU A 517 -27.41 7.47 21.12
CA GLU A 517 -28.53 6.84 20.41
C GLU A 517 -28.81 5.41 20.92
N GLU A 518 -27.77 4.66 21.32
CA GLU A 518 -27.90 3.31 21.90
C GLU A 518 -28.49 3.37 23.33
N GLU A 519 -28.12 4.36 24.16
CA GLU A 519 -28.78 4.59 25.47
C GLU A 519 -30.26 5.00 25.33
N VAL A 520 -30.64 5.66 24.23
CA VAL A 520 -32.04 6.04 23.96
C VAL A 520 -32.88 4.85 23.48
N ASP A 521 -32.28 3.89 22.76
CA ASP A 521 -32.96 2.65 22.34
C ASP A 521 -33.14 1.68 23.52
N ASP A 522 -32.12 1.51 24.36
CA ASP A 522 -32.20 0.70 25.59
C ASP A 522 -33.22 1.25 26.61
N THR A 523 -33.38 2.58 26.67
CA THR A 523 -34.41 3.19 27.52
C THR A 523 -35.82 3.08 26.94
N ALA A 524 -35.97 3.04 25.61
CA ALA A 524 -37.25 2.80 24.95
C ALA A 524 -37.73 1.33 25.09
N GLU A 525 -36.82 0.34 25.00
CA GLU A 525 -37.15 -1.07 25.24
C GLU A 525 -37.54 -1.35 26.71
N LEU A 526 -36.92 -0.63 27.66
CA LEU A 526 -37.29 -0.71 29.08
C LEU A 526 -38.65 -0.07 29.38
N GLU A 527 -39.05 1.00 28.67
CA GLU A 527 -40.38 1.60 28.84
C GLU A 527 -41.51 0.76 28.21
N GLU A 528 -41.28 0.09 27.07
CA GLU A 528 -42.25 -0.88 26.50
C GLU A 528 -42.40 -2.14 27.37
N GLY A 529 -41.30 -2.62 27.99
CA GLY A 529 -41.33 -3.74 28.93
C GLY A 529 -42.10 -3.45 30.22
N VAL A 530 -42.06 -2.21 30.71
CA VAL A 530 -42.81 -1.78 31.91
C VAL A 530 -44.30 -1.56 31.60
N ALA A 531 -44.65 -1.12 30.39
CA ALA A 531 -46.05 -1.02 29.96
C ALA A 531 -46.73 -2.39 29.80
N ALA A 532 -45.99 -3.42 29.33
CA ALA A 532 -46.49 -4.79 29.24
C ALA A 532 -46.65 -5.47 30.61
N ALA A 533 -45.83 -5.12 31.60
CA ALA A 533 -45.94 -5.64 32.96
C ALA A 533 -47.09 -5.01 33.77
N GLY A 534 -47.45 -3.75 33.48
CA GLY A 534 -48.57 -3.05 34.13
C GLY A 534 -49.95 -3.62 33.79
N ALA A 535 -50.14 -4.11 32.56
CA ALA A 535 -51.44 -4.63 32.11
C ALA A 535 -51.79 -6.05 32.62
N LEU A 536 -50.85 -6.74 33.30
CA LEU A 536 -51.05 -8.09 33.84
C LEU A 536 -51.38 -8.11 35.35
N THR A 537 -51.56 -6.95 35.98
CA THR A 537 -51.82 -6.86 37.43
C THR A 537 -53.24 -6.44 37.82
N GLU A 538 -54.16 -6.23 36.88
CA GLU A 538 -55.56 -5.86 37.17
C GLU A 538 -56.61 -6.97 36.95
N GLU A 539 -56.23 -8.21 36.62
CA GLU A 539 -57.21 -9.33 36.47
C GLU A 539 -57.20 -10.38 37.59
N THR A 540 -56.59 -10.09 38.74
CA THR A 540 -56.69 -10.97 39.92
C THR A 540 -57.00 -10.19 41.19
N GLU A 541 -58.18 -9.57 41.26
CA GLU A 541 -58.88 -9.28 42.50
C GLU A 541 -60.37 -8.93 42.21
N GLU A 542 -61.18 -9.95 41.92
CA GLU A 542 -62.58 -10.09 42.40
C GLU A 542 -63.10 -11.53 42.25
#